data_AF-A0A842LPN3-F1
#
_entry.id   AF-A0A842LPN3-F1
#
_cell.length_a   1.000
_cell.length_b   1.000
_cell.length_c   1.000
_cell.angle_alpha   90.00
_cell.angle_beta   90.00
_cell.angle_gamma   90.00
#
_symmetry.space_group_name_H-M   'P 1'
#
loop_
_entity.id
_entity.type
_entity.pdbx_description
1 polymer ?
#
loop_
_entity_poly.entity_id
_entity_poly.type
_entity_poly.pdbx_seq_one_letter_code
_entity_poly.pdbx_strand_id
1 'polypeptide(L)'
;MLEDLIGKAYLESAEDRRRGDRSEEVAAIREYIMGARKTVVPNWNAEKVEAINEVLRGFNLREAEHLQFNTNWADLTRMPAVTKALMALDISGADLVIARGRLGVPGSGSLLVIMDSRGRLLSAAMSPPHVIHSMEVGEAVRSEMTHALERIGFKR
;
A
#
# COMPACT_ATOMS: atom_id res chain seq x y z
N MET A 1 18.13 -5.83 -4.47
CA MET A 1 17.27 -6.08 -5.65
C MET A 1 16.49 -4.83 -6.02
N LEU A 2 15.56 -4.34 -5.18
CA LEU A 2 14.94 -3.03 -5.40
C LEU A 2 15.98 -1.90 -5.35
N GLU A 3 16.94 -1.96 -4.41
CA GLU A 3 18.01 -0.98 -4.25
C GLU A 3 18.85 -0.80 -5.52
N ASP A 4 19.16 -1.90 -6.21
CA ASP A 4 19.99 -1.88 -7.42
C ASP A 4 19.24 -1.24 -8.59
N LEU A 5 17.94 -1.54 -8.72
CA LEU A 5 17.08 -0.94 -9.74
C LEU A 5 16.82 0.53 -9.46
N ILE A 6 16.59 0.91 -8.19
CA ILE A 6 16.48 2.31 -7.78
C ILE A 6 17.75 3.08 -8.13
N GLY A 7 18.93 2.54 -7.83
CA GLY A 7 20.20 3.17 -8.17
C GLY A 7 20.38 3.40 -9.67
N LYS A 8 20.01 2.41 -10.50
CA LYS A 8 20.02 2.54 -11.97
C LYS A 8 19.02 3.60 -12.46
N ALA A 9 17.78 3.55 -11.98
CA ALA A 9 16.73 4.49 -12.37
C ALA A 9 17.07 5.94 -11.96
N TYR A 10 17.73 6.12 -10.81
CA TYR A 10 18.21 7.42 -10.35
C TYR A 10 19.31 7.96 -11.28
N LEU A 11 20.27 7.12 -11.67
CA LEU A 11 21.30 7.52 -12.62
C LEU A 11 20.72 7.87 -14.00
N GLU A 12 19.78 7.06 -14.50
CA GLU A 12 19.07 7.36 -15.76
C GLU A 12 18.33 8.70 -15.70
N SER A 13 17.75 9.04 -14.55
CA SER A 13 17.05 10.31 -14.35
C SER A 13 18.03 11.48 -14.27
N ALA A 14 19.15 11.31 -13.56
CA ALA A 14 20.20 12.33 -13.45
C ALA A 14 20.88 12.64 -14.79
N GLU A 15 20.86 11.69 -15.73
CA GLU A 15 21.43 11.84 -17.07
C GLU A 15 20.37 12.16 -18.16
N ASP A 16 19.14 12.52 -17.77
CA ASP A 16 18.03 12.82 -18.69
C ASP A 16 17.71 11.68 -19.69
N ARG A 17 18.01 10.43 -19.32
CA ARG A 17 17.79 9.23 -20.13
C ARG A 17 16.53 8.45 -19.74
N ARG A 18 15.87 8.80 -18.63
CA ARG A 18 14.63 8.14 -18.19
C ARG A 18 13.48 8.43 -19.17
N ARG A 19 12.75 7.39 -19.58
CA ARG A 19 11.62 7.50 -20.55
C ARG A 19 10.33 6.84 -20.07
N GLY A 20 10.26 6.50 -18.78
CA GLY A 20 9.15 5.76 -18.18
C GLY A 20 9.66 4.57 -17.37
N ASP A 21 8.72 3.83 -16.79
CA ASP A 21 9.03 2.63 -16.01
C ASP A 21 9.46 1.45 -16.90
N ARG A 22 10.30 0.58 -16.34
CA ARG A 22 10.86 -0.59 -17.03
C ARG A 22 10.19 -1.86 -16.53
N SER A 23 10.05 -2.85 -17.42
CA SER A 23 9.41 -4.14 -17.08
C SER A 23 10.10 -4.84 -15.90
N GLU A 24 11.44 -4.75 -15.80
CA GLU A 24 12.19 -5.31 -14.67
C GLU A 24 11.89 -4.64 -13.32
N GLU A 25 11.51 -3.36 -13.30
CA GLU A 25 11.16 -2.64 -12.07
C GLU A 25 9.81 -3.13 -11.54
N VAL A 26 8.82 -3.28 -12.44
CA VAL A 26 7.51 -3.83 -12.09
C VAL A 26 7.64 -5.29 -11.64
N ALA A 27 8.49 -6.08 -12.31
CA ALA A 27 8.77 -7.46 -11.90
C ALA A 27 9.37 -7.53 -10.48
N ALA A 28 10.36 -6.70 -10.17
CA ALA A 28 11.00 -6.66 -8.86
C ALA A 28 10.02 -6.24 -7.73
N ILE A 29 9.08 -5.33 -8.01
CA ILE A 29 8.03 -4.97 -7.04
C ILE A 29 7.15 -6.19 -6.73
N ARG A 30 6.72 -6.95 -7.76
CA ARG A 30 5.92 -8.17 -7.53
C ARG A 30 6.70 -9.23 -6.76
N GLU A 31 7.95 -9.47 -7.13
CA GLU A 31 8.83 -10.41 -6.43
C GLU A 31 9.02 -10.04 -4.97
N TYR A 32 9.17 -8.75 -4.66
CA TYR A 32 9.25 -8.26 -3.30
C TYR A 32 7.97 -8.56 -2.50
N ILE A 33 6.80 -8.24 -3.07
CA ILE A 33 5.49 -8.48 -2.42
C ILE A 33 5.26 -9.99 -2.19
N MET A 34 5.55 -10.83 -3.18
CA MET A 34 5.41 -12.30 -3.05
C MET A 34 6.40 -12.90 -2.04
N GLY A 35 7.59 -12.30 -1.91
CA GLY A 35 8.64 -12.75 -0.99
C GLY A 35 8.50 -12.25 0.45
N ALA A 36 7.54 -11.35 0.74
CA ALA A 36 7.35 -10.79 2.08
C ALA A 36 7.00 -11.89 3.10
N ARG A 37 7.77 -11.98 4.18
CA ARG A 37 7.54 -12.97 5.24
C ARG A 37 6.57 -12.44 6.28
N LYS A 38 6.57 -11.13 6.51
CA LYS A 38 5.69 -10.44 7.46
C LYS A 38 4.97 -9.28 6.78
N THR A 39 3.67 -9.42 6.58
CA THR A 39 2.77 -8.36 6.08
C THR A 39 1.94 -7.83 7.24
N VAL A 40 1.90 -6.50 7.41
CA VAL A 40 1.19 -5.85 8.52
C VAL A 40 0.20 -4.80 8.04
N VAL A 41 -0.97 -4.76 8.67
CA VAL A 41 -2.00 -3.73 8.51
C VAL A 41 -2.18 -2.96 9.83
N PRO A 42 -2.00 -1.62 9.87
CA PRO A 42 -2.21 -0.84 11.10
C PRO A 42 -3.68 -0.64 11.47
N ASN A 43 -4.61 -0.97 10.56
CA ASN A 43 -6.04 -0.82 10.81
C ASN A 43 -6.52 -1.92 11.77
N TRP A 44 -7.19 -1.53 12.86
CA TRP A 44 -7.72 -2.45 13.87
C TRP A 44 -9.19 -2.85 13.63
N ASN A 45 -9.85 -2.25 12.64
CA ASN A 45 -11.24 -2.59 12.29
C ASN A 45 -11.27 -3.92 11.50
N ALA A 46 -11.92 -4.93 12.08
CA ALA A 46 -11.98 -6.29 11.54
C ALA A 46 -12.54 -6.37 10.11
N GLU A 47 -13.56 -5.57 9.76
CA GLU A 47 -14.15 -5.56 8.42
C GLU A 47 -13.12 -5.14 7.35
N LYS A 48 -12.27 -4.15 7.67
CA LYS A 48 -11.22 -3.68 6.75
C LYS A 48 -10.10 -4.69 6.61
N VAL A 49 -9.70 -5.32 7.72
CA VAL A 49 -8.64 -6.32 7.72
C VAL A 49 -9.08 -7.56 6.94
N GLU A 50 -10.30 -8.03 7.16
CA GLU A 50 -10.86 -9.17 6.44
C GLU A 50 -10.96 -8.88 4.93
N ALA A 51 -11.45 -7.69 4.55
CA ALA A 51 -11.50 -7.29 3.14
C ALA A 51 -10.11 -7.29 2.46
N ILE A 52 -9.06 -6.86 3.17
CA ILE A 52 -7.67 -6.91 2.66
C ILE A 52 -7.20 -8.37 2.53
N ASN A 53 -7.42 -9.19 3.56
CA ASN A 53 -6.97 -10.59 3.57
C ASN A 53 -7.71 -11.45 2.55
N GLU A 54 -9.00 -11.18 2.30
CA GLU A 54 -9.76 -11.81 1.22
C GLU A 54 -9.12 -11.55 -0.15
N VAL A 55 -8.73 -10.29 -0.42
CA VAL A 55 -8.03 -9.93 -1.66
C VAL A 55 -6.65 -10.58 -1.73
N LEU A 56 -5.85 -10.52 -0.67
CA LEU A 56 -4.53 -11.17 -0.62
C LEU A 56 -4.63 -12.66 -0.94
N ARG A 57 -5.59 -13.36 -0.32
CA ARG A 57 -5.86 -14.78 -0.57
C ARG A 57 -6.25 -15.03 -2.03
N GLY A 58 -7.10 -14.16 -2.61
CA GLY A 58 -7.50 -14.22 -4.02
C GLY A 58 -6.36 -14.02 -5.01
N PHE A 59 -5.26 -13.36 -4.62
CA PHE A 59 -4.03 -13.22 -5.42
C PHE A 59 -2.93 -14.23 -4.99
N ASN A 60 -3.27 -15.23 -4.18
CA ASN A 60 -2.33 -16.22 -3.64
C ASN A 60 -1.15 -15.59 -2.87
N LEU A 61 -1.42 -14.48 -2.16
CA LEU A 61 -0.47 -13.80 -1.28
C LEU A 61 -0.74 -14.17 0.18
N ARG A 62 0.30 -14.12 1.01
CA ARG A 62 0.18 -14.35 2.45
C ARG A 62 -0.68 -13.25 3.09
N GLU A 63 -1.62 -13.67 3.94
CA GLU A 63 -2.47 -12.76 4.71
C GLU A 63 -1.67 -11.86 5.65
N ALA A 64 -2.23 -10.68 5.93
CA ALA A 64 -1.62 -9.70 6.81
C ALA A 64 -2.02 -9.90 8.28
N GLU A 65 -1.06 -9.69 9.16
CA GLU A 65 -1.28 -9.47 10.59
C GLU A 65 -1.83 -8.05 10.81
N HIS A 66 -2.59 -7.81 11.87
CA HIS A 66 -3.05 -6.45 12.21
C HIS A 66 -2.45 -5.96 13.53
N LEU A 67 -2.26 -4.65 13.63
CA LEU A 67 -1.83 -4.00 14.87
C LEU A 67 -3.01 -3.43 15.65
N GLN A 68 -2.86 -3.35 16.96
CA GLN A 68 -3.86 -2.79 17.88
C GLN A 68 -3.30 -1.54 18.56
N PHE A 69 -3.27 -0.44 17.82
CA PHE A 69 -2.92 0.88 18.36
C PHE A 69 -3.83 1.98 17.78
N ASN A 70 -3.88 3.12 18.46
CA ASN A 70 -4.72 4.24 18.03
C ASN A 70 -4.10 4.94 16.80
N THR A 71 -4.66 4.66 15.62
CA THR A 71 -4.25 5.26 14.35
C THR A 71 -4.88 6.63 14.07
N ASN A 72 -5.81 7.11 14.89
CA ASN A 72 -6.50 8.40 14.65
C ASN A 72 -5.53 9.60 14.74
N TRP A 73 -4.42 9.46 15.46
CA TRP A 73 -3.38 10.49 15.53
C TRP A 73 -2.78 10.83 14.17
N ALA A 74 -2.73 9.86 13.26
CA ALA A 74 -2.27 10.10 11.90
C ALA A 74 -3.18 11.07 11.12
N ASP A 75 -4.45 11.19 11.50
CA ASP A 75 -5.40 12.10 10.86
C ASP A 75 -5.15 13.58 11.21
N LEU A 76 -4.19 13.89 12.09
CA LEU A 76 -3.68 15.24 12.34
C LEU A 76 -2.45 15.58 11.48
N THR A 77 -2.06 14.69 10.56
CA THR A 77 -0.92 14.89 9.64
C THR A 77 -1.38 15.22 8.22
N ARG A 78 -0.43 15.63 7.37
CA ARG A 78 -0.70 16.01 5.97
C ARG A 78 -1.05 14.83 5.07
N MET A 79 -0.57 13.62 5.39
CA MET A 79 -0.84 12.41 4.61
C MET A 79 -1.16 11.25 5.57
N PRO A 80 -2.41 11.14 6.04
CA PRO A 80 -2.75 10.17 7.08
C PRO A 80 -2.53 8.71 6.69
N ALA A 81 -2.83 8.30 5.46
CA ALA A 81 -2.59 6.91 5.01
C ALA A 81 -1.09 6.52 5.08
N VAL A 82 -0.21 7.40 4.58
CA VAL A 82 1.24 7.19 4.61
C VAL A 82 1.76 7.21 6.05
N THR A 83 1.27 8.13 6.88
CA THR A 83 1.66 8.21 8.29
C THR A 83 1.27 6.94 9.06
N LYS A 84 0.07 6.39 8.81
CA LYS A 84 -0.35 5.10 9.41
C LYS A 84 0.58 3.97 8.97
N ALA A 85 1.02 3.93 7.71
CA ALA A 85 1.95 2.93 7.22
C ALA A 85 3.32 3.02 7.92
N LEU A 86 3.87 4.23 8.05
CA LEU A 86 5.14 4.47 8.74
C LEU A 86 5.07 4.08 10.22
N MET A 87 3.98 4.45 10.92
CA MET A 87 3.74 3.99 12.29
C MET A 87 3.75 2.46 12.40
N ALA A 88 3.09 1.77 11.46
CA ALA A 88 3.06 0.30 11.44
C ALA A 88 4.46 -0.28 11.23
N LEU A 89 5.22 0.29 10.30
CA LEU A 89 6.58 -0.14 9.97
C LEU A 89 7.48 -0.02 11.19
N ASP A 90 7.51 1.17 11.82
CA ASP A 90 8.38 1.48 12.96
C ASP A 90 8.05 0.63 14.21
N ILE A 91 6.77 0.27 14.40
CA ILE A 91 6.34 -0.59 15.51
C ILE A 91 6.69 -2.06 15.27
N SER A 92 6.52 -2.55 14.03
CA SER A 92 6.45 -3.98 13.76
C SER A 92 7.68 -4.57 13.07
N GLY A 93 8.52 -3.75 12.43
CA GLY A 93 9.63 -4.20 11.60
C GLY A 93 9.20 -5.11 10.44
N ALA A 94 7.98 -4.91 9.90
CA ALA A 94 7.43 -5.74 8.84
C ALA A 94 8.21 -5.65 7.53
N ASP A 95 8.13 -6.71 6.72
CA ASP A 95 8.66 -6.70 5.35
C ASP A 95 7.74 -5.89 4.42
N LEU A 96 6.43 -5.96 4.66
CA LEU A 96 5.41 -5.29 3.86
C LEU A 96 4.35 -4.68 4.77
N VAL A 97 3.95 -3.44 4.48
CA VAL A 97 2.88 -2.73 5.18
C VAL A 97 1.78 -2.37 4.19
N ILE A 98 0.54 -2.68 4.55
CA ILE A 98 -0.65 -2.24 3.82
C ILE A 98 -1.46 -1.34 4.74
N ALA A 99 -1.59 -0.06 4.39
CA ALA A 99 -2.33 0.89 5.21
C ALA A 99 -3.38 1.64 4.38
N ARG A 100 -4.52 1.93 5.00
CA ARG A 100 -5.57 2.75 4.39
C ARG A 100 -5.96 3.90 5.31
N GLY A 101 -6.01 5.10 4.76
CA GLY A 101 -6.42 6.29 5.48
C GLY A 101 -6.87 7.39 4.53
N ARG A 102 -6.98 8.62 5.05
CA ARG A 102 -7.27 9.78 4.21
C ARG A 102 -6.06 10.09 3.31
N LEU A 103 -6.35 10.53 2.09
CA LEU A 103 -5.33 10.94 1.11
C LEU A 103 -4.52 12.16 1.58
N GLY A 104 -5.21 13.20 2.07
CA GLY A 104 -4.62 14.44 2.55
C GLY A 104 -5.53 15.22 3.49
N VAL A 105 -5.99 16.40 3.08
CA VAL A 105 -6.90 17.26 3.85
C VAL A 105 -8.28 16.62 4.09
N PRO A 106 -9.04 17.02 5.13
CA PRO A 106 -10.43 16.59 5.29
C PRO A 106 -11.25 16.77 4.00
N GLY A 107 -11.97 15.73 3.59
CA GLY A 107 -12.73 15.70 2.33
C GLY A 107 -11.98 15.18 1.10
N SER A 108 -10.68 14.88 1.19
CA SER A 108 -9.86 14.45 0.05
C SER A 108 -10.06 12.99 -0.41
N GLY A 109 -10.96 12.24 0.22
CA GLY A 109 -11.12 10.80 -0.04
C GLY A 109 -10.04 9.94 0.59
N SER A 110 -9.97 8.69 0.15
CA SER A 110 -9.14 7.64 0.74
C SER A 110 -7.93 7.30 -0.13
N LEU A 111 -6.86 6.88 0.54
CA LEU A 111 -5.66 6.32 -0.07
C LEU A 111 -5.32 5.01 0.64
N LEU A 112 -5.17 3.94 -0.13
CA LEU A 112 -4.55 2.68 0.27
C LEU A 112 -3.13 2.65 -0.29
N VAL A 113 -2.15 2.33 0.56
CA VAL A 113 -0.74 2.23 0.19
C VAL A 113 -0.18 0.85 0.52
N ILE A 114 0.69 0.35 -0.35
CA ILE A 114 1.54 -0.82 -0.13
C ILE A 114 2.97 -0.30 0.00
N MET A 115 3.57 -0.50 1.16
CA MET A 115 4.85 0.07 1.55
C MET A 115 5.82 -1.02 1.96
N ASP A 116 7.08 -0.88 1.57
CA ASP A 116 8.12 -1.87 1.87
C ASP A 116 8.78 -1.66 3.24
N SER A 117 9.71 -2.55 3.60
CA SER A 117 10.42 -2.53 4.88
C SER A 117 11.28 -1.30 5.16
N ARG A 118 11.41 -0.37 4.21
CA ARG A 118 12.15 0.89 4.35
C ARG A 118 11.26 2.12 4.16
N GLY A 119 9.94 1.94 4.13
CA GLY A 119 9.02 3.04 3.97
C GLY A 119 8.84 3.51 2.52
N ARG A 120 9.35 2.75 1.52
CA ARG A 120 9.20 3.09 0.10
C ARG A 120 7.83 2.66 -0.39
N LEU A 121 7.16 3.53 -1.16
CA LEU A 121 5.84 3.25 -1.72
C LEU A 121 5.96 2.35 -2.96
N LEU A 122 5.42 1.13 -2.88
CA LEU A 122 5.45 0.16 -3.98
C LEU A 122 4.27 0.31 -4.92
N SER A 123 3.06 0.50 -4.37
CA SER A 123 1.84 0.74 -5.14
C SER A 123 0.78 1.38 -4.24
N ALA A 124 -0.28 1.91 -4.84
CA ALA A 124 -1.39 2.54 -4.15
C ALA A 124 -2.67 2.54 -4.99
N ALA A 125 -3.81 2.73 -4.33
CA ALA A 125 -5.11 2.96 -4.95
C ALA A 125 -5.93 3.94 -4.10
N MET A 126 -6.96 4.54 -4.70
CA MET A 126 -7.77 5.58 -4.07
C MET A 126 -9.26 5.30 -4.24
N SER A 127 -10.06 5.84 -3.33
CA SER A 127 -11.50 5.99 -3.49
C SER A 127 -11.92 7.45 -3.27
N PRO A 128 -12.99 7.92 -3.94
CA PRO A 128 -13.65 9.14 -3.54
C PRO A 128 -14.11 9.12 -2.07
N PRO A 129 -14.50 10.26 -1.48
CA PRO A 129 -15.14 10.28 -0.18
C PRO A 129 -16.46 9.48 -0.20
N HIS A 130 -16.79 8.83 0.91
CA HIS A 130 -18.06 8.09 1.06
C HIS A 130 -19.29 8.95 0.72
N VAL A 131 -19.27 10.25 1.10
CA VAL A 131 -20.36 11.20 0.80
C VAL A 131 -20.60 11.43 -0.70
N ILE A 132 -19.66 11.03 -1.57
CA ILE A 132 -19.78 11.15 -3.03
C ILE A 132 -20.22 9.83 -3.66
N HIS A 133 -19.66 8.70 -3.22
CA HIS A 133 -19.83 7.42 -3.93
C HIS A 133 -20.76 6.42 -3.22
N SER A 134 -21.06 6.61 -1.93
CA SER A 134 -21.89 5.73 -1.10
C SER A 134 -21.57 4.23 -1.06
N MET A 135 -20.43 3.79 -1.62
CA MET A 135 -19.92 2.42 -1.43
C MET A 135 -19.71 2.06 0.04
N GLU A 136 -20.09 0.83 0.39
CA GLU A 136 -19.77 0.22 1.67
C GLU A 136 -18.26 0.13 1.89
N VAL A 137 -17.83 0.23 3.15
CA VAL A 137 -16.41 0.35 3.48
C VAL A 137 -15.61 -0.90 3.12
N GLY A 138 -16.15 -2.11 3.35
CA GLY A 138 -15.53 -3.36 2.93
C GLY A 138 -15.33 -3.43 1.41
N GLU A 139 -16.32 -3.00 0.63
CA GLU A 139 -16.23 -3.02 -0.84
C GLU A 139 -15.24 -1.99 -1.38
N ALA A 140 -15.23 -0.78 -0.81
CA ALA A 140 -14.24 0.23 -1.16
C ALA A 140 -12.81 -0.27 -0.88
N VAL A 141 -12.59 -0.96 0.24
CA VAL A 141 -11.28 -1.54 0.60
C VAL A 141 -10.91 -2.68 -0.38
N ARG A 142 -11.84 -3.58 -0.71
CA ARG A 142 -11.60 -4.66 -1.68
C ARG A 142 -11.20 -4.11 -3.05
N SER A 143 -11.93 -3.11 -3.54
CA SER A 143 -11.65 -2.47 -4.82
C SER A 143 -10.28 -1.80 -4.83
N GLU A 144 -9.96 -1.00 -3.81
CA GLU A 144 -8.66 -0.35 -3.67
C GLU A 144 -7.51 -1.37 -3.63
N MET A 145 -7.62 -2.41 -2.79
CA MET A 145 -6.57 -3.42 -2.67
C MET A 145 -6.36 -4.18 -3.98
N THR A 146 -7.46 -4.51 -4.69
CA THR A 146 -7.41 -5.17 -6.00
C THR A 146 -6.71 -4.28 -7.02
N HIS A 147 -7.14 -3.02 -7.15
CA HIS A 147 -6.53 -2.08 -8.09
C HIS A 147 -5.05 -1.82 -7.78
N ALA A 148 -4.65 -1.76 -6.51
CA ALA A 148 -3.26 -1.57 -6.11
C ALA A 148 -2.35 -2.73 -6.53
N LEU A 149 -2.86 -3.96 -6.57
CA LEU A 149 -2.13 -5.14 -7.04
C LEU A 149 -2.17 -5.27 -8.57
N GLU A 150 -3.33 -5.11 -9.20
CA GLU A 150 -3.49 -5.28 -10.65
C GLU A 150 -2.69 -4.26 -11.45
N ARG A 151 -2.60 -3.01 -10.98
CA ARG A 151 -1.82 -1.95 -11.66
C ARG A 151 -0.32 -2.21 -11.74
N ILE A 152 0.22 -3.13 -10.93
CA ILE A 152 1.61 -3.60 -10.98
C ILE A 152 1.72 -5.03 -11.54
N GLY A 153 0.66 -5.51 -12.19
CA GLY A 153 0.67 -6.73 -12.99
C GLY A 153 0.40 -8.03 -12.23
N PHE A 154 -0.13 -7.97 -11.00
CA PHE A 154 -0.72 -9.16 -10.39
C PHE A 154 -1.99 -9.56 -11.14
N LYS A 155 -2.26 -10.87 -11.18
CA LYS A 155 -3.46 -11.46 -11.75
C LYS A 155 -4.04 -12.44 -10.74
N ARG A 156 -5.37 -12.45 -10.62
CA ARG A 156 -6.11 -13.43 -9.82
C ARG A 156 -6.06 -14.81 -10.49
#